data_AF-A0A6P1DFN5-F1
#
_entry.id   AF-A0A6P1DFN5-F1
#
_cell.length_a   1.000
_cell.length_b   1.000
_cell.length_c   1.000
_cell.angle_alpha   90.00
_cell.angle_beta   90.00
_cell.angle_gamma   90.00
#
_symmetry.space_group_name_H-M   'P 1'
#
loop_
_entity.id
_entity.type
_entity.pdbx_description
1 polymer ?
#
loop_
_entity_poly.entity_id
_entity_poly.type
_entity_poly.pdbx_seq_one_letter_code
_entity_poly.pdbx_strand_id
1 'polypeptide(L)'
;LTGPNLAWYEDYLRYYYLFVETVDGSVSRRFAFLVMLLCLFTTMLVLLRRRRVPGIASAPTWRLMGVVFGTIFFMMFNPTKWTHHFGAYAGIAGSLAAVTAVAVSASALRARKNRAIFLAGLLFVLAVAFSGINGYWYVSSFGVPWFDKRVSVSGIQSNTVMLILFGLALALVAWHTLREGYAKPPSSAKTARGRRIRKFAAIPLTVVAAAMVLFEVLSLVKGAYSQYPGYSLARSNMDALSGDSCGLANDVLVETDPNGGRLNPIIDPATPPTNPNDPLAGVDPVGFDPNGVPDDLSADAVEVKPGTGNTSTQSVGAAFAEGQSAGTGGGQGAQGVNGSTVALPFGLDPASTPLLGSYQNGVQQPAFVTSSWYGLPERSEDKPLIVISAAGRILSYDDTGAMQYGQSLTVDYGKRQPDGSVTPLGTYLPRDIGPFPSWRNLRVPLDEIAPEADAVRIVANDPILIGDQWLAITPPRLPRLATLDSVVGHTDPVLLDWHVGLAFPCQRPFDHRYGVAEVPRWRILPDRVGSDASNAWQDNIGGGPLGWTELLL
;
A
#
# COMPACT_ATOMS: atom_id res chain seq x y z
N LEU A 1 -22.80 5.85 -23.51
CA LEU A 1 -22.80 5.42 -22.09
C LEU A 1 -21.42 4.83 -21.82
N THR A 2 -20.42 5.69 -21.60
CA THR A 2 -19.07 5.28 -21.20
C THR A 2 -18.92 5.49 -19.70
N GLY A 3 -18.24 4.57 -19.02
CA GLY A 3 -18.02 4.59 -17.57
C GLY A 3 -18.91 3.60 -16.78
N PRO A 4 -18.52 3.27 -15.54
CA PRO A 4 -19.22 2.27 -14.74
C PRO A 4 -20.63 2.74 -14.35
N ASN A 5 -21.64 2.01 -14.80
CA ASN A 5 -23.05 2.31 -14.57
C ASN A 5 -23.79 1.03 -14.15
N LEU A 6 -23.90 0.81 -12.84
CA LEU A 6 -24.55 -0.36 -12.26
C LEU A 6 -26.05 -0.15 -12.09
N ALA A 7 -26.80 -1.24 -12.23
CA ALA A 7 -28.24 -1.21 -12.06
C ALA A 7 -28.64 -1.03 -10.58
N TRP A 8 -29.89 -0.63 -10.35
CA TRP A 8 -30.42 -0.39 -9.01
C TRP A 8 -30.42 -1.67 -8.14
N TYR A 9 -30.67 -2.84 -8.74
CA TYR A 9 -30.66 -4.13 -8.04
C TYR A 9 -29.26 -4.62 -7.66
N GLU A 10 -28.19 -3.95 -8.11
CA GLU A 10 -26.79 -4.27 -7.80
C GLU A 10 -26.25 -3.48 -6.60
N ASP A 11 -27.10 -2.76 -5.85
CA ASP A 11 -26.67 -2.00 -4.67
C ASP A 11 -26.02 -2.87 -3.58
N TYR A 12 -26.25 -4.19 -3.59
CA TYR A 12 -25.56 -5.12 -2.71
C TYR A 12 -24.02 -5.03 -2.82
N LEU A 13 -23.48 -4.66 -4.00
CA LEU A 13 -22.05 -4.51 -4.23
C LEU A 13 -21.41 -3.50 -3.28
N ARG A 14 -22.14 -2.43 -2.94
CA ARG A 14 -21.68 -1.40 -1.98
C ARG A 14 -21.33 -1.99 -0.63
N TYR A 15 -22.13 -2.95 -0.16
CA TYR A 15 -21.93 -3.62 1.11
C TYR A 15 -20.90 -4.74 0.99
N TYR A 16 -20.89 -5.45 -0.14
CA TYR A 16 -19.86 -6.46 -0.42
C TYR A 16 -18.45 -5.84 -0.36
N TYR A 17 -18.21 -4.72 -1.07
CA TYR A 17 -16.93 -4.02 -1.08
C TYR A 17 -16.48 -3.53 0.30
N LEU A 18 -17.43 -3.21 1.20
CA LEU A 18 -17.10 -2.85 2.59
C LEU A 18 -16.47 -4.01 3.38
N PHE A 19 -16.78 -5.26 3.02
CA PHE A 19 -16.27 -6.46 3.68
C PHE A 19 -15.12 -7.15 2.94
N VAL A 20 -14.74 -6.67 1.76
CA VAL A 20 -13.50 -7.08 1.10
C VAL A 20 -12.30 -6.54 1.88
N GLU A 21 -11.22 -7.30 1.96
CA GLU A 21 -10.01 -6.95 2.70
C GLU A 21 -9.10 -6.01 1.86
N THR A 22 -9.60 -4.79 1.62
CA THR A 22 -8.93 -3.67 0.94
C THR A 22 -8.93 -2.41 1.82
N VAL A 23 -8.26 -1.35 1.36
CA VAL A 23 -8.32 -0.01 1.96
C VAL A 23 -9.75 0.54 1.96
N ASP A 24 -10.56 0.25 0.93
CA ASP A 24 -11.95 0.68 0.86
C ASP A 24 -12.90 -0.08 1.79
N GLY A 25 -12.46 -1.23 2.30
CA GLY A 25 -13.09 -2.01 3.33
C GLY A 25 -12.28 -2.05 4.64
N SER A 26 -11.53 -0.99 4.97
CA SER A 26 -10.69 -0.91 6.16
C SER A 26 -11.48 -0.87 7.48
N VAL A 27 -10.78 -1.10 8.61
CA VAL A 27 -11.38 -1.11 9.97
C VAL A 27 -12.18 0.17 10.25
N SER A 28 -11.63 1.34 9.95
CA SER A 28 -12.27 2.65 10.21
C SER A 28 -13.57 2.81 9.42
N ARG A 29 -13.57 2.43 8.14
CA ARG A 29 -14.75 2.46 7.27
C ARG A 29 -15.84 1.49 7.74
N ARG A 30 -15.47 0.25 8.08
CA ARG A 30 -16.41 -0.75 8.60
C ARG A 30 -17.03 -0.30 9.92
N PHE A 31 -16.20 0.18 10.85
CA PHE A 31 -16.65 0.61 12.17
C PHE A 31 -17.72 1.69 12.07
N ALA A 32 -17.47 2.76 11.30
CA ALA A 32 -18.38 3.89 11.17
C ALA A 32 -19.78 3.45 10.70
N PHE A 33 -19.84 2.63 9.65
CA PHE A 33 -21.11 2.17 9.09
C PHE A 33 -21.83 1.15 9.99
N LEU A 34 -21.10 0.17 10.53
CA LEU A 34 -21.69 -0.87 11.39
C LEU A 34 -22.20 -0.31 12.71
N VAL A 35 -21.50 0.66 13.32
CA VAL A 35 -21.97 1.33 14.54
C VAL A 35 -23.22 2.15 14.26
N MET A 36 -23.30 2.82 13.11
CA MET A 36 -24.53 3.49 12.70
C MET A 36 -25.70 2.51 12.61
N LEU A 37 -25.53 1.35 11.96
CA LEU A 37 -26.58 0.32 11.87
C LEU A 37 -26.97 -0.21 13.26
N LEU A 38 -26.00 -0.49 14.13
CA LEU A 38 -26.25 -0.90 15.51
C LEU A 38 -27.12 0.15 16.24
N CYS A 39 -26.79 1.43 16.08
CA CYS A 39 -27.54 2.54 16.66
C CYS A 39 -28.95 2.66 16.08
N LEU A 40 -29.09 2.51 14.75
CA LEU A 40 -30.35 2.55 14.03
C LEU A 40 -31.32 1.49 14.55
N PHE A 41 -30.91 0.22 14.49
CA PHE A 41 -31.75 -0.90 14.88
C PHE A 41 -32.03 -0.89 16.39
N THR A 42 -31.05 -0.53 17.22
CA THR A 42 -31.26 -0.42 18.67
C THR A 42 -32.32 0.63 19.00
N THR A 43 -32.19 1.83 18.42
CA THR A 43 -33.15 2.92 18.66
C THR A 43 -34.54 2.57 18.14
N MET A 44 -34.62 1.99 16.93
CA MET A 44 -35.88 1.54 16.33
C MET A 44 -36.59 0.52 17.22
N LEU A 45 -35.90 -0.54 17.66
CA LEU A 45 -36.48 -1.58 18.50
C LEU A 45 -36.95 -1.04 19.86
N VAL A 46 -36.20 -0.10 20.46
CA VAL A 46 -36.60 0.54 21.72
C VAL A 46 -37.88 1.38 21.54
N LEU A 47 -37.97 2.14 20.45
CA LEU A 47 -39.14 2.99 20.17
C LEU A 47 -40.37 2.18 19.78
N LEU A 48 -40.23 1.14 18.97
CA LEU A 48 -41.32 0.22 18.64
C LEU A 48 -41.88 -0.43 19.92
N ARG A 49 -41.01 -0.84 20.84
CA ARG A 49 -41.43 -1.51 22.08
C ARG A 49 -42.02 -0.57 23.13
N ARG A 50 -41.48 0.63 23.31
CA ARG A 50 -41.86 1.53 24.42
C ARG A 50 -42.71 2.73 24.01
N ARG A 51 -42.84 3.02 22.72
CA ARG A 51 -43.52 4.20 22.10
C ARG A 51 -43.01 5.58 22.53
N ARG A 52 -42.59 5.76 23.79
CA ARG A 52 -41.98 6.96 24.35
C ARG A 52 -40.79 6.58 25.24
N VAL A 53 -39.69 7.32 25.11
CA VAL A 53 -38.49 7.16 25.95
C VAL A 53 -38.25 8.48 26.68
N PRO A 54 -38.17 8.50 28.02
CA PRO A 54 -37.86 9.72 28.76
C PRO A 54 -36.56 10.36 28.29
N GLY A 55 -36.57 11.66 28.05
CA GLY A 55 -35.39 12.39 27.56
C GLY A 55 -35.21 12.40 26.03
N ILE A 56 -36.13 11.81 25.27
CA ILE A 56 -36.11 11.82 23.80
C ILE A 56 -37.49 12.20 23.26
N ALA A 57 -37.54 13.15 22.33
CA ALA A 57 -38.75 13.50 21.61
C ALA A 57 -39.01 12.50 20.48
N SER A 58 -40.08 11.70 20.59
CA SER A 58 -40.35 10.59 19.66
C SER A 58 -40.48 11.04 18.18
N ALA A 59 -41.16 12.15 17.89
CA ALA A 59 -41.42 12.56 16.50
C ALA A 59 -40.13 12.98 15.75
N PRO A 60 -39.28 13.87 16.29
CA PRO A 60 -37.96 14.14 15.70
C PRO A 60 -37.10 12.89 15.53
N THR A 61 -37.12 11.96 16.49
CA THR A 61 -36.35 10.71 16.38
C THR A 61 -36.87 9.79 15.28
N TRP A 62 -38.20 9.67 15.10
CA TRP A 62 -38.76 8.93 13.97
C TRP A 62 -38.40 9.56 12.63
N ARG A 63 -38.39 10.90 12.54
CA ARG A 63 -37.92 11.61 11.33
C ARG A 63 -36.43 11.33 11.07
N LEU A 64 -35.58 11.38 12.10
CA LEU A 64 -34.17 11.05 11.99
C LEU A 64 -33.95 9.63 11.44
N MET A 65 -34.66 8.63 11.98
CA MET A 65 -34.59 7.26 11.45
C MET A 65 -35.12 7.17 10.02
N GLY A 66 -36.20 7.90 9.71
CA GLY A 66 -36.74 7.99 8.35
C GLY A 66 -35.73 8.58 7.36
N VAL A 67 -34.94 9.58 7.76
CA VAL A 67 -33.83 10.11 6.95
C VAL A 67 -32.78 9.02 6.70
N VAL A 68 -32.36 8.27 7.73
CA VAL A 68 -31.37 7.19 7.55
C VAL A 68 -31.87 6.11 6.58
N PHE A 69 -33.09 5.58 6.80
CA PHE A 69 -33.68 4.57 5.91
C PHE A 69 -33.93 5.11 4.50
N GLY A 70 -34.40 6.35 4.40
CA GLY A 70 -34.59 7.04 3.12
C GLY A 70 -33.29 7.16 2.34
N THR A 71 -32.20 7.59 2.98
CA THR A 71 -30.88 7.69 2.33
C THR A 71 -30.39 6.31 1.87
N ILE A 72 -30.55 5.25 2.67
CA ILE A 72 -30.19 3.88 2.26
C ILE A 72 -30.97 3.47 1.01
N PHE A 73 -32.28 3.72 1.00
CA PHE A 73 -33.14 3.42 -0.15
C PHE A 73 -32.77 4.24 -1.38
N PHE A 74 -32.54 5.55 -1.25
CA PHE A 74 -32.22 6.41 -2.40
C PHE A 74 -30.82 6.17 -2.96
N MET A 75 -29.84 5.76 -2.14
CA MET A 75 -28.51 5.36 -2.63
C MET A 75 -28.54 4.16 -3.57
N MET A 76 -29.60 3.34 -3.52
CA MET A 76 -29.84 2.23 -4.44
C MET A 76 -29.85 2.70 -5.91
N PHE A 77 -30.29 3.93 -6.18
CA PHE A 77 -30.39 4.49 -7.53
C PHE A 77 -29.13 5.21 -8.01
N ASN A 78 -28.07 5.27 -7.20
CA ASN A 78 -26.80 5.87 -7.64
C ASN A 78 -26.17 4.98 -8.73
N PRO A 79 -25.70 5.53 -9.86
CA PRO A 79 -25.09 4.72 -10.92
C PRO A 79 -23.80 4.00 -10.47
N THR A 80 -23.11 4.52 -9.44
CA THR A 80 -21.92 3.91 -8.84
C THR A 80 -22.16 3.43 -7.40
N LYS A 81 -21.53 2.31 -7.03
CA LYS A 81 -21.80 1.58 -5.76
C LYS A 81 -20.58 1.54 -4.83
N TRP A 82 -19.83 2.64 -4.75
CA TRP A 82 -18.62 2.70 -3.92
C TRP A 82 -18.87 2.87 -2.42
N THR A 83 -17.93 2.39 -1.60
CA THR A 83 -18.01 2.52 -0.13
C THR A 83 -17.84 3.96 0.35
N HIS A 84 -17.15 4.83 -0.40
CA HIS A 84 -16.96 6.23 -0.01
C HIS A 84 -18.27 7.03 0.03
N HIS A 85 -19.33 6.58 -0.65
CA HIS A 85 -20.67 7.18 -0.53
C HIS A 85 -21.24 7.10 0.89
N PHE A 86 -20.78 6.15 1.73
CA PHE A 86 -21.19 6.07 3.13
C PHE A 86 -20.77 7.31 3.94
N GLY A 87 -19.85 8.14 3.45
CA GLY A 87 -19.52 9.43 4.06
C GLY A 87 -20.73 10.36 4.23
N ALA A 88 -21.77 10.24 3.38
CA ALA A 88 -22.99 11.03 3.50
C ALA A 88 -23.74 10.83 4.84
N TYR A 89 -23.48 9.72 5.55
CA TYR A 89 -24.09 9.45 6.84
C TYR A 89 -23.39 10.13 8.02
N ALA A 90 -22.19 10.70 7.87
CA ALA A 90 -21.37 11.16 8.99
C ALA A 90 -22.11 12.11 9.94
N GLY A 91 -22.83 13.10 9.41
CA GLY A 91 -23.63 14.04 10.22
C GLY A 91 -24.84 13.39 10.91
N ILE A 92 -25.49 12.43 10.25
CA ILE A 92 -26.70 11.77 10.75
C ILE A 92 -26.35 10.70 11.80
N ALA A 93 -25.26 9.96 11.57
CA ALA A 93 -24.78 8.89 12.44
C ALA A 93 -24.42 9.39 13.84
N GLY A 94 -23.79 10.57 13.96
CA GLY A 94 -23.50 11.19 15.26
C GLY A 94 -24.77 11.51 16.06
N SER A 95 -25.77 12.10 15.40
CA SER A 95 -27.07 12.39 16.02
C SER A 95 -27.79 11.10 16.46
N LEU A 96 -27.74 10.06 15.62
CA LEU A 96 -28.33 8.76 15.91
C LEU A 96 -27.62 8.04 17.07
N ALA A 97 -26.29 8.13 17.15
CA ALA A 97 -25.51 7.57 18.24
C ALA A 97 -25.83 8.27 19.57
N ALA A 98 -25.99 9.59 19.58
CA ALA A 98 -26.41 10.34 20.76
C ALA A 98 -27.82 9.92 21.24
N VAL A 99 -28.77 9.82 20.32
CA VAL A 99 -30.12 9.29 20.61
C VAL A 99 -30.04 7.87 21.14
N THR A 100 -29.19 7.01 20.55
CA THR A 100 -29.00 5.62 21.00
C THR A 100 -28.41 5.58 22.41
N ALA A 101 -27.41 6.41 22.71
CA ALA A 101 -26.80 6.48 24.04
C ALA A 101 -27.83 6.92 25.09
N VAL A 102 -28.66 7.93 24.79
CA VAL A 102 -29.78 8.33 25.66
C VAL A 102 -30.84 7.24 25.71
N ALA A 103 -31.16 6.58 24.60
CA ALA A 103 -32.16 5.53 24.57
C ALA A 103 -31.71 4.36 25.44
N VAL A 104 -30.47 3.90 25.32
CA VAL A 104 -29.86 2.83 26.12
C VAL A 104 -29.66 3.25 27.58
N SER A 105 -29.45 4.54 27.89
CA SER A 105 -29.26 5.05 29.27
C SER A 105 -30.55 5.44 30.00
N ALA A 106 -31.50 6.07 29.32
CA ALA A 106 -32.82 6.38 29.83
C ALA A 106 -33.68 5.12 29.90
N SER A 107 -33.54 4.24 28.89
CA SER A 107 -34.06 2.88 29.00
C SER A 107 -33.22 1.98 29.88
N ALA A 108 -31.97 2.40 30.28
CA ALA A 108 -30.95 1.64 31.03
C ALA A 108 -31.59 0.42 31.61
N LEU A 109 -31.48 -0.60 30.76
CA LEU A 109 -32.36 -1.72 30.70
C LEU A 109 -32.50 -2.22 32.11
N ARG A 110 -33.69 -1.98 32.71
CA ARG A 110 -33.93 -2.39 34.09
C ARG A 110 -33.43 -3.83 34.27
N ALA A 111 -33.63 -4.66 33.25
CA ALA A 111 -33.04 -5.98 33.14
C ALA A 111 -31.56 -5.98 32.73
N ARG A 112 -30.75 -6.69 33.52
CA ARG A 112 -29.33 -6.99 33.23
C ARG A 112 -29.15 -7.63 31.85
N LYS A 113 -30.12 -8.47 31.44
CA LYS A 113 -30.19 -9.15 30.15
C LYS A 113 -29.96 -8.21 28.97
N ASN A 114 -30.73 -7.14 28.85
CA ASN A 114 -30.64 -6.35 27.63
C ASN A 114 -29.34 -5.53 27.56
N ARG A 115 -28.71 -5.22 28.71
CA ARG A 115 -27.36 -4.60 28.70
C ARG A 115 -26.33 -5.58 28.14
N ALA A 116 -26.45 -6.85 28.50
CA ALA A 116 -25.63 -7.91 27.92
C ALA A 116 -25.90 -8.07 26.42
N ILE A 117 -27.15 -7.93 25.96
CA ILE A 117 -27.50 -7.97 24.52
C ILE A 117 -26.84 -6.81 23.77
N PHE A 118 -26.93 -5.57 24.30
CA PHE A 118 -26.29 -4.42 23.66
C PHE A 118 -24.77 -4.56 23.63
N LEU A 119 -24.16 -5.05 24.73
CA LEU A 119 -22.73 -5.35 24.77
C LEU A 119 -22.35 -6.42 23.74
N ALA A 120 -23.12 -7.49 23.60
CA ALA A 120 -22.89 -8.52 22.59
C ALA A 120 -22.97 -7.93 21.18
N GLY A 121 -23.98 -7.11 20.88
CA GLY A 121 -24.08 -6.40 19.61
C GLY A 121 -22.87 -5.51 19.31
N LEU A 122 -22.39 -4.76 20.31
CA LEU A 122 -21.21 -3.91 20.17
C LEU A 122 -19.92 -4.72 19.94
N LEU A 123 -19.73 -5.82 20.68
CA LEU A 123 -18.57 -6.72 20.51
C LEU A 123 -18.59 -7.43 19.16
N PHE A 124 -19.77 -7.80 18.66
CA PHE A 124 -19.92 -8.35 17.32
C PHE A 124 -19.53 -7.33 16.24
N VAL A 125 -20.04 -6.09 16.35
CA VAL A 125 -19.64 -5.00 15.44
C VAL A 125 -18.14 -4.79 15.47
N LEU A 126 -17.52 -4.78 16.65
CA LEU A 126 -16.07 -4.67 16.78
C LEU A 126 -15.33 -5.85 16.14
N ALA A 127 -15.78 -7.08 16.35
CA ALA A 127 -15.17 -8.26 15.74
C ALA A 127 -15.19 -8.20 14.20
N VAL A 128 -16.32 -7.73 13.63
CA VAL A 128 -16.48 -7.58 12.18
C VAL A 128 -15.69 -6.37 11.65
N ALA A 129 -15.62 -5.26 12.39
CA ALA A 129 -14.82 -4.10 11.98
C ALA A 129 -13.33 -4.43 11.97
N PHE A 130 -12.81 -5.03 13.05
CA PHE A 130 -11.39 -5.40 13.21
C PHE A 130 -10.94 -6.59 12.35
N SER A 131 -11.83 -7.19 11.55
CA SER A 131 -11.42 -8.19 10.55
C SER A 131 -10.90 -7.57 9.26
N GLY A 132 -10.95 -6.23 9.11
CA GLY A 132 -10.29 -5.49 8.03
C GLY A 132 -8.85 -5.09 8.38
N ILE A 133 -8.15 -4.55 7.39
CA ILE A 133 -6.82 -3.92 7.54
C ILE A 133 -6.94 -2.48 8.06
N ASN A 134 -5.87 -1.92 8.62
CA ASN A 134 -5.77 -0.51 9.01
C ASN A 134 -5.09 0.33 7.93
N GLY A 135 -5.52 0.16 6.69
CA GLY A 135 -4.97 0.85 5.52
C GLY A 135 -5.73 2.13 5.18
N TYR A 136 -5.00 3.10 4.61
CA TYR A 136 -5.47 4.36 4.04
C TYR A 136 -5.02 4.48 2.58
N TRP A 137 -5.57 5.45 1.85
CA TRP A 137 -5.32 5.58 0.41
C TRP A 137 -3.92 6.09 0.09
N TYR A 138 -3.25 5.43 -0.86
CA TYR A 138 -1.97 5.85 -1.45
C TYR A 138 -0.94 6.25 -0.37
N VAL A 139 -0.36 7.45 -0.46
CA VAL A 139 0.65 7.97 0.49
C VAL A 139 0.16 8.12 1.93
N SER A 140 -1.15 8.04 2.18
CA SER A 140 -1.71 8.13 3.54
C SER A 140 -1.37 6.92 4.41
N SER A 141 -1.00 5.79 3.80
CA SER A 141 -0.62 4.56 4.52
C SER A 141 0.84 4.54 4.96
N PHE A 142 1.67 5.49 4.53
CA PHE A 142 3.12 5.44 4.81
C PHE A 142 3.39 5.46 6.32
N GLY A 143 3.99 4.38 6.83
CA GLY A 143 4.31 4.18 8.25
C GLY A 143 3.14 3.77 9.16
N VAL A 144 1.90 3.70 8.65
CA VAL A 144 0.71 3.33 9.43
C VAL A 144 0.80 1.87 9.91
N PRO A 145 0.53 1.57 11.19
CA PRO A 145 0.49 0.18 11.68
C PRO A 145 -0.57 -0.66 11.00
N TRP A 146 -0.22 -1.90 10.64
CA TRP A 146 -1.15 -2.88 10.07
C TRP A 146 -1.89 -2.34 8.83
N PHE A 147 -1.21 -1.56 7.98
CA PHE A 147 -1.81 -1.02 6.76
C PHE A 147 -2.13 -2.12 5.73
N ASP A 148 -1.38 -3.21 5.78
CA ASP A 148 -1.36 -4.37 4.87
C ASP A 148 -2.05 -5.61 5.45
N LYS A 149 -2.30 -5.63 6.76
CA LYS A 149 -2.81 -6.80 7.50
C LYS A 149 -3.79 -6.42 8.58
N ARG A 150 -4.44 -7.43 9.17
CA ARG A 150 -5.36 -7.22 10.29
C ARG A 150 -4.60 -6.80 11.54
N VAL A 151 -5.25 -5.94 12.34
CA VAL A 151 -4.73 -5.50 13.63
C VAL A 151 -4.47 -6.73 14.51
N SER A 152 -3.22 -6.87 14.95
CA SER A 152 -2.77 -8.06 15.67
C SER A 152 -1.62 -7.72 16.62
N VAL A 153 -1.58 -8.41 17.76
CA VAL A 153 -0.53 -8.27 18.78
C VAL A 153 0.02 -9.65 19.08
N SER A 154 1.33 -9.84 18.93
CA SER A 154 2.02 -11.13 19.13
C SER A 154 1.38 -12.29 18.36
N GLY A 155 0.94 -12.04 17.13
CA GLY A 155 0.27 -13.03 16.27
C GLY A 155 -1.22 -13.25 16.55
N ILE A 156 -1.76 -12.69 17.63
CA ILE A 156 -3.20 -12.79 17.97
C ILE A 156 -3.95 -11.64 17.32
N GLN A 157 -4.86 -11.96 16.39
CA GLN A 157 -5.68 -10.98 15.70
C GLN A 157 -6.76 -10.39 16.63
N SER A 158 -6.96 -9.08 16.58
CA SER A 158 -7.92 -8.38 17.45
C SER A 158 -9.36 -8.81 17.20
N ASN A 159 -9.74 -9.11 15.95
CA ASN A 159 -11.07 -9.65 15.62
C ASN A 159 -11.38 -10.96 16.36
N THR A 160 -10.42 -11.89 16.45
CA THR A 160 -10.56 -13.17 17.15
C THR A 160 -10.83 -12.95 18.64
N VAL A 161 -10.10 -12.02 19.26
CA VAL A 161 -10.32 -11.65 20.67
C VAL A 161 -11.74 -11.09 20.86
N MET A 162 -12.17 -10.16 20.00
CA MET A 162 -13.51 -9.58 20.05
C MET A 162 -14.60 -10.62 19.82
N LEU A 163 -14.37 -11.61 18.95
CA LEU A 163 -15.29 -12.71 18.69
C LEU A 163 -15.43 -13.65 19.90
N ILE A 164 -14.34 -13.95 20.60
CA ILE A 164 -14.37 -14.71 21.86
C ILE A 164 -15.16 -13.92 22.92
N LEU A 165 -14.88 -12.63 23.07
CA LEU A 165 -15.61 -11.76 24.01
C LEU A 165 -17.10 -11.67 23.64
N PHE A 166 -17.44 -11.64 22.36
CA PHE A 166 -18.81 -11.72 21.87
C PHE A 166 -19.49 -13.03 22.31
N GLY A 167 -18.82 -14.17 22.14
CA GLY A 167 -19.32 -15.46 22.61
C GLY A 167 -19.57 -15.49 24.13
N LEU A 168 -18.66 -14.91 24.92
CA LEU A 168 -18.84 -14.76 26.37
C LEU A 168 -20.02 -13.83 26.71
N ALA A 169 -20.21 -12.76 25.96
CA ALA A 169 -21.35 -11.86 26.13
C ALA A 169 -22.68 -12.56 25.80
N LEU A 170 -22.73 -13.43 24.79
CA LEU A 170 -23.89 -14.27 24.50
C LEU A 170 -24.16 -15.27 25.63
N ALA A 171 -23.12 -15.89 26.20
CA ALA A 171 -23.28 -16.76 27.37
C ALA A 171 -23.86 -15.99 28.57
N LEU A 172 -23.43 -14.73 28.77
CA LEU A 172 -24.00 -13.83 29.78
C LEU A 172 -25.48 -13.51 29.50
N VAL A 173 -25.85 -13.29 28.24
CA VAL A 173 -27.26 -13.10 27.83
C VAL A 173 -28.08 -14.35 28.15
N ALA A 174 -27.60 -15.53 27.78
CA ALA A 174 -28.26 -16.81 28.06
C ALA A 174 -28.44 -17.02 29.57
N TRP A 175 -27.38 -16.81 30.35
CA TRP A 175 -27.42 -16.88 31.81
C TRP A 175 -28.46 -15.94 32.43
N HIS A 176 -28.49 -14.67 31.99
CA HIS A 176 -29.47 -13.70 32.47
C HIS A 176 -30.90 -14.05 32.06
N THR A 177 -31.08 -14.69 30.91
CA THR A 177 -32.38 -15.15 30.43
C THR A 177 -32.89 -16.32 31.30
N LEU A 178 -32.03 -17.31 31.56
CA LEU A 178 -32.37 -18.46 32.41
C LEU A 178 -32.68 -18.05 33.86
N ARG A 179 -32.02 -17.00 34.38
CA ARG A 179 -32.23 -16.50 35.75
C ARG A 179 -33.34 -15.44 35.89
N GLU A 180 -34.02 -15.04 34.82
CA GLU A 180 -34.94 -13.89 34.84
C GLU A 180 -36.09 -14.08 35.85
N GLY A 181 -36.55 -15.32 36.08
CA GLY A 181 -37.56 -15.67 37.09
C GLY A 181 -37.05 -15.81 38.53
N TYR A 182 -35.74 -15.95 38.74
CA TYR A 182 -35.12 -16.19 40.06
C TYR A 182 -34.36 -14.97 40.60
N ALA A 183 -34.18 -13.93 39.78
CA ALA A 183 -33.36 -12.77 40.11
C ALA A 183 -34.16 -11.70 40.88
N LYS A 184 -33.52 -11.11 41.90
CA LYS A 184 -34.07 -9.94 42.61
C LYS A 184 -34.37 -8.81 41.61
N PRO A 185 -35.48 -8.06 41.80
CA PRO A 185 -35.83 -6.96 40.93
C PRO A 185 -34.69 -5.92 40.88
N PRO A 186 -34.49 -5.27 39.74
CA PRO A 186 -33.40 -4.32 39.56
C PRO A 186 -33.54 -3.13 40.50
N SER A 187 -32.40 -2.63 40.98
CA SER A 187 -32.34 -1.51 41.93
C SER A 187 -33.04 -0.27 41.37
N SER A 188 -33.91 0.36 42.17
CA SER A 188 -34.61 1.59 41.79
C SER A 188 -33.65 2.68 41.34
N ALA A 189 -34.05 3.45 40.33
CA ALA A 189 -33.29 4.56 39.78
C ALA A 189 -32.99 5.66 40.83
N LYS A 190 -33.76 5.74 41.92
CA LYS A 190 -33.55 6.70 43.03
C LYS A 190 -32.42 6.29 43.98
N THR A 191 -32.00 5.02 43.98
CA THR A 191 -30.90 4.53 44.84
C THR A 191 -29.54 4.99 44.33
N ALA A 192 -28.53 5.07 45.20
CA ALA A 192 -27.14 5.38 44.80
C ALA A 192 -26.63 4.39 43.74
N ARG A 193 -26.94 3.10 43.89
CA ARG A 193 -26.60 2.03 42.94
C ARG A 193 -27.30 2.22 41.59
N GLY A 194 -28.59 2.58 41.58
CA GLY A 194 -29.35 2.86 40.36
C GLY A 194 -28.89 4.11 39.63
N ARG A 195 -28.51 5.18 40.36
CA ARG A 195 -27.88 6.38 39.77
C ARG A 195 -26.53 6.07 39.14
N ARG A 196 -25.69 5.27 39.82
CA ARG A 196 -24.40 4.82 39.28
C ARG A 196 -24.60 4.00 38.00
N ILE A 197 -25.45 2.98 38.01
CA ILE A 197 -25.75 2.15 36.83
C ILE A 197 -26.19 3.00 35.63
N ARG A 198 -27.05 4.01 35.85
CA ARG A 198 -27.51 4.91 34.79
C ARG A 198 -26.38 5.75 34.20
N LYS A 199 -25.49 6.28 35.06
CA LYS A 199 -24.31 7.04 34.62
C LYS A 199 -23.40 6.22 33.72
N PHE A 200 -23.20 4.94 34.03
CA PHE A 200 -22.29 4.06 33.28
C PHE A 200 -22.94 3.30 32.10
N ALA A 201 -24.26 3.40 31.90
CA ALA A 201 -24.96 2.62 30.87
C ALA A 201 -24.74 3.12 29.42
N ALA A 202 -24.56 4.42 29.21
CA ALA A 202 -24.23 5.01 27.90
C ALA A 202 -22.73 4.97 27.57
N ILE A 203 -21.89 4.65 28.56
CA ILE A 203 -20.44 4.76 28.46
C ILE A 203 -19.83 3.76 27.46
N PRO A 204 -20.28 2.50 27.30
CA PRO A 204 -19.62 1.56 26.40
C PRO A 204 -19.54 2.03 24.94
N LEU A 205 -20.64 2.53 24.37
CA LEU A 205 -20.65 3.04 22.99
C LEU A 205 -19.73 4.25 22.85
N THR A 206 -19.77 5.18 23.80
CA THR A 206 -18.94 6.39 23.79
C THR A 206 -17.46 6.06 23.93
N VAL A 207 -17.12 5.13 24.84
CA VAL A 207 -15.73 4.68 25.06
C VAL A 207 -15.20 3.96 23.82
N VAL A 208 -16.00 3.09 23.20
CA VAL A 208 -15.59 2.39 21.99
C VAL A 208 -15.40 3.36 20.82
N ALA A 209 -16.32 4.32 20.62
CA ALA A 209 -16.16 5.35 19.60
C ALA A 209 -14.93 6.22 19.84
N ALA A 210 -14.71 6.68 21.08
CA ALA A 210 -13.53 7.47 21.44
C ALA A 210 -12.23 6.68 21.28
N ALA A 211 -12.23 5.39 21.64
CA ALA A 211 -11.08 4.51 21.45
C ALA A 211 -10.78 4.28 19.96
N MET A 212 -11.81 4.16 19.12
CA MET A 212 -11.64 4.03 17.67
C MET A 212 -11.04 5.30 17.07
N VAL A 213 -11.58 6.48 17.42
CA VAL A 213 -11.02 7.77 16.98
C VAL A 213 -9.56 7.91 17.44
N LEU A 214 -9.27 7.56 18.70
CA LEU A 214 -7.91 7.60 19.22
C LEU A 214 -6.99 6.63 18.46
N PHE A 215 -7.47 5.43 18.15
CA PHE A 215 -6.72 4.46 17.34
C PHE A 215 -6.39 5.00 15.94
N GLU A 216 -7.36 5.64 15.26
CA GLU A 216 -7.16 6.25 13.94
C GLU A 216 -6.13 7.40 14.00
N VAL A 217 -6.31 8.32 14.95
CA VAL A 217 -5.39 9.47 15.13
C VAL A 217 -3.98 8.99 15.50
N LEU A 218 -3.85 8.09 16.47
CA LEU A 218 -2.54 7.56 16.88
C LEU A 218 -1.86 6.75 15.77
N SER A 219 -2.63 6.08 14.91
CA SER A 219 -2.09 5.37 13.74
C SER A 219 -1.42 6.34 12.77
N LEU A 220 -2.09 7.46 12.44
CA LEU A 220 -1.55 8.49 11.55
C LEU A 220 -0.39 9.25 12.20
N VAL A 221 -0.48 9.60 13.49
CA VAL A 221 0.61 10.25 14.24
C VAL A 221 1.84 9.35 14.29
N LYS A 222 1.67 8.06 14.58
CA LYS A 222 2.78 7.12 14.55
C LYS A 222 3.36 7.00 13.14
N GLY A 223 2.52 6.96 12.10
CA GLY A 223 2.97 6.94 10.70
C GLY A 223 3.87 8.12 10.39
N ALA A 224 3.42 9.34 10.72
CA ALA A 224 4.19 10.56 10.57
C ALA A 224 5.52 10.54 11.36
N TYR A 225 5.49 10.09 12.61
CA TYR A 225 6.69 9.98 13.43
C TYR A 225 7.70 8.95 12.89
N SER A 226 7.24 7.78 12.48
CA SER A 226 8.11 6.70 12.00
C SER A 226 8.73 6.98 10.63
N GLN A 227 8.09 7.82 9.83
CA GLN A 227 8.59 8.18 8.50
C GLN A 227 9.62 9.31 8.55
N TYR A 228 9.64 10.12 9.63
CA TYR A 228 10.55 11.25 9.71
C TYR A 228 12.04 10.81 9.67
N PRO A 229 12.89 11.40 8.81
CA PRO A 229 12.69 12.65 8.07
C PRO A 229 11.99 12.53 6.71
N GLY A 230 11.70 11.33 6.20
CA GLY A 230 11.02 11.11 4.92
C GLY A 230 9.58 11.63 4.85
N TYR A 231 8.96 11.48 3.67
CA TYR A 231 7.63 12.02 3.40
C TYR A 231 6.56 11.41 4.32
N SER A 232 5.74 12.28 4.89
CA SER A 232 4.43 11.93 5.44
C SER A 232 3.44 13.03 5.13
N LEU A 233 2.15 12.69 5.08
CA LEU A 233 1.10 13.71 4.92
C LEU A 233 1.16 14.80 6.00
N ALA A 234 1.56 14.45 7.23
CA ALA A 234 1.70 15.43 8.30
C ALA A 234 2.86 16.39 8.01
N ARG A 235 4.04 15.86 7.64
CA ARG A 235 5.22 16.68 7.31
C ARG A 235 4.91 17.60 6.12
N SER A 236 4.38 17.05 5.02
CA SER A 236 4.02 17.84 3.83
C SER A 236 3.02 18.96 4.12
N ASN A 237 2.00 18.74 4.96
CA ASN A 237 1.08 19.81 5.35
C ASN A 237 1.75 20.85 6.25
N MET A 238 2.69 20.47 7.10
CA MET A 238 3.45 21.42 7.94
C MET A 238 4.43 22.25 7.09
N ASP A 239 5.11 21.62 6.14
CA ASP A 239 6.01 22.26 5.17
C ASP A 239 5.22 23.25 4.29
N ALA A 240 4.00 22.90 3.86
CA ALA A 240 3.15 23.81 3.11
C ALA A 240 2.76 25.07 3.91
N LEU A 241 2.60 24.97 5.23
CA LEU A 241 2.34 26.14 6.10
C LEU A 241 3.54 27.08 6.22
N SER A 242 4.77 26.58 6.02
CA SER A 242 6.00 27.39 6.00
C SER A 242 6.38 27.87 4.59
N GLY A 243 5.59 27.53 3.57
CA GLY A 243 5.76 27.96 2.18
C GLY A 243 6.36 26.90 1.24
N ASP A 244 6.77 25.75 1.76
CA ASP A 244 7.23 24.63 0.94
C ASP A 244 6.07 23.67 0.61
N SER A 245 5.34 24.00 -0.45
CA SER A 245 4.07 23.35 -0.77
C SER A 245 4.16 22.22 -1.80
N CYS A 246 5.34 21.86 -2.31
CA CYS A 246 5.45 20.92 -3.44
C CYS A 246 5.32 19.44 -3.07
N GLY A 247 5.10 19.14 -1.79
CA GLY A 247 4.71 17.83 -1.32
C GLY A 247 5.73 16.76 -1.69
N LEU A 248 5.26 15.67 -2.32
CA LEU A 248 6.09 14.51 -2.62
C LEU A 248 7.17 14.81 -3.68
N ALA A 249 7.02 15.88 -4.47
CA ALA A 249 8.00 16.31 -5.46
C ALA A 249 9.38 16.66 -4.85
N ASN A 250 9.40 17.05 -3.58
CA ASN A 250 10.64 17.39 -2.86
C ASN A 250 11.37 16.17 -2.31
N ASP A 251 10.68 15.05 -2.10
CA ASP A 251 11.24 13.84 -1.51
C ASP A 251 11.50 12.72 -2.52
N VAL A 252 10.83 12.76 -3.67
CA VAL A 252 11.10 11.81 -4.75
C VAL A 252 12.40 12.20 -5.43
N LEU A 253 13.38 11.32 -5.35
CA LEU A 253 14.65 11.46 -6.02
C LEU A 253 14.61 10.76 -7.38
N VAL A 254 14.99 11.50 -8.42
CA VAL A 254 15.00 11.08 -9.81
C VAL A 254 16.44 11.06 -10.32
N GLU A 255 16.76 10.01 -11.07
CA GLU A 255 17.99 9.91 -11.84
C GLU A 255 17.71 10.28 -13.29
N THR A 256 18.36 11.33 -13.79
CA THR A 256 18.16 11.82 -15.16
C THR A 256 19.09 11.17 -16.19
N ASP A 257 20.26 10.69 -15.75
CA ASP A 257 21.24 9.99 -16.59
C ASP A 257 21.74 8.72 -15.88
N PRO A 258 21.13 7.56 -16.17
CA PRO A 258 21.54 6.27 -15.61
C PRO A 258 22.93 5.78 -16.04
N ASN A 259 23.54 6.40 -17.05
CA ASN A 259 24.86 6.02 -17.57
C ASN A 259 26.00 6.82 -16.92
N GLY A 260 25.73 8.02 -16.39
CA GLY A 260 26.73 8.89 -15.78
C GLY A 260 27.24 8.42 -14.41
N GLY A 261 26.51 7.54 -13.72
CA GLY A 261 26.85 7.02 -12.39
C GLY A 261 27.65 5.72 -12.37
N ARG A 262 28.11 5.21 -13.52
CA ARG A 262 28.76 3.90 -13.62
C ARG A 262 30.02 3.82 -12.76
N LEU A 263 30.16 2.72 -12.01
CA LEU A 263 31.36 2.48 -11.22
C LEU A 263 32.45 1.84 -12.09
N ASN A 264 33.70 2.21 -11.82
CA ASN A 264 34.85 1.64 -12.51
C ASN A 264 35.34 0.39 -11.79
N PRO A 265 35.67 -0.69 -12.52
CA PRO A 265 36.20 -1.89 -11.90
C PRO A 265 37.59 -1.66 -11.32
N ILE A 266 37.89 -2.35 -10.24
CA ILE A 266 39.21 -2.49 -9.61
C ILE A 266 39.75 -3.86 -10.02
N ILE A 267 40.93 -3.87 -10.63
CA ILE A 267 41.68 -5.11 -10.86
C ILE A 267 42.39 -5.47 -9.55
N ASP A 268 41.73 -6.30 -8.75
CA ASP A 268 42.29 -6.81 -7.50
C ASP A 268 43.39 -7.85 -7.81
N PRO A 269 44.66 -7.61 -7.42
CA PRO A 269 45.75 -8.55 -7.67
C PRO A 269 45.58 -9.87 -6.91
N ALA A 270 44.81 -9.90 -5.82
CA ALA A 270 44.55 -11.12 -5.05
C ALA A 270 43.49 -12.01 -5.72
N THR A 271 42.54 -11.40 -6.45
CA THR A 271 41.44 -12.10 -7.14
C THR A 271 41.20 -11.50 -8.54
N PRO A 272 42.16 -11.66 -9.47
CA PRO A 272 42.04 -11.07 -10.80
C PRO A 272 40.91 -11.74 -11.60
N PRO A 273 40.11 -10.98 -12.38
CA PRO A 273 39.04 -11.56 -13.19
C PRO A 273 39.60 -12.51 -14.26
N THR A 274 38.85 -13.56 -14.59
CA THR A 274 39.21 -14.55 -15.62
C THR A 274 39.37 -13.89 -16.99
N ASN A 275 38.55 -12.88 -17.29
CA ASN A 275 38.70 -12.01 -18.45
C ASN A 275 38.77 -10.54 -18.01
N PRO A 276 39.92 -9.83 -18.18
CA PRO A 276 40.04 -8.43 -17.81
C PRO A 276 39.08 -7.47 -18.54
N ASN A 277 38.55 -7.88 -19.70
CA ASN A 277 37.58 -7.11 -20.47
C ASN A 277 36.13 -7.34 -20.03
N ASP A 278 35.89 -8.29 -19.12
CA ASP A 278 34.56 -8.57 -18.55
C ASP A 278 34.61 -8.56 -17.01
N PRO A 279 34.67 -7.36 -16.40
CA PRO A 279 34.70 -7.23 -14.95
C PRO A 279 33.38 -7.62 -14.27
N LEU A 280 32.27 -7.74 -15.01
CA LEU A 280 31.00 -8.20 -14.44
C LEU A 280 31.03 -9.71 -14.20
N ALA A 281 31.65 -10.46 -15.11
CA ALA A 281 31.86 -11.89 -14.97
C ALA A 281 32.86 -12.26 -13.86
N GLY A 282 33.83 -11.38 -13.58
CA GLY A 282 34.78 -11.55 -12.49
C GLY A 282 35.58 -12.85 -12.56
N VAL A 283 35.62 -13.61 -11.47
CA VAL A 283 36.43 -14.84 -11.37
C VAL A 283 35.55 -16.08 -11.60
N ASP A 284 35.92 -16.87 -12.60
CA ASP A 284 35.35 -18.18 -12.96
C ASP A 284 33.81 -18.22 -12.93
N PRO A 285 33.13 -17.38 -13.74
CA PRO A 285 31.67 -17.40 -13.83
C PRO A 285 31.18 -18.77 -14.32
N VAL A 286 30.12 -19.28 -13.70
CA VAL A 286 29.46 -20.54 -14.10
C VAL A 286 28.01 -20.26 -14.43
N GLY A 287 27.54 -20.70 -15.60
CA GLY A 287 26.12 -20.65 -15.98
C GLY A 287 25.53 -19.24 -16.22
N PHE A 288 26.34 -18.18 -16.17
CA PHE A 288 25.94 -16.82 -16.54
C PHE A 288 26.38 -16.50 -17.98
N ASP A 289 25.45 -16.00 -18.80
CA ASP A 289 25.68 -15.65 -20.21
C ASP A 289 25.17 -14.23 -20.52
N PRO A 290 25.81 -13.47 -21.43
CA PRO A 290 25.32 -12.16 -21.87
C PRO A 290 23.90 -12.16 -22.44
N ASN A 291 23.44 -13.28 -22.99
CA ASN A 291 22.10 -13.51 -23.52
C ASN A 291 21.29 -14.47 -22.64
N GLY A 292 21.72 -14.71 -21.40
CA GLY A 292 21.03 -15.55 -20.42
C GLY A 292 19.83 -14.85 -19.78
N VAL A 293 18.96 -14.23 -20.58
CA VAL A 293 17.73 -13.52 -20.17
C VAL A 293 16.59 -13.89 -21.13
N PRO A 294 15.40 -14.27 -20.64
CA PRO A 294 14.24 -14.51 -21.49
C PRO A 294 13.80 -13.26 -22.26
N ASP A 295 13.21 -13.47 -23.44
CA ASP A 295 12.63 -12.38 -24.24
C ASP A 295 11.41 -11.74 -23.57
N ASP A 296 10.60 -12.55 -22.86
CA ASP A 296 9.41 -12.08 -22.14
C ASP A 296 9.71 -11.96 -20.65
N LEU A 297 9.72 -10.72 -20.17
CA LEU A 297 9.87 -10.35 -18.77
C LEU A 297 8.62 -9.65 -18.24
N SER A 298 7.45 -9.93 -18.84
CA SER A 298 6.17 -9.41 -18.37
C SER A 298 5.97 -9.74 -16.90
N ALA A 299 5.52 -8.75 -16.13
CA ALA A 299 5.40 -8.89 -14.70
C ALA A 299 4.29 -9.87 -14.31
N ASP A 300 4.54 -10.66 -13.28
CA ASP A 300 3.54 -11.57 -12.71
C ASP A 300 2.27 -10.82 -12.32
N ALA A 301 1.12 -11.38 -12.69
CA ALA A 301 -0.19 -10.85 -12.34
C ALA A 301 -0.38 -10.79 -10.81
N VAL A 302 -0.79 -9.62 -10.30
CA VAL A 302 -1.14 -9.43 -8.89
C VAL A 302 -2.65 -9.31 -8.76
N GLU A 303 -3.26 -10.08 -7.86
CA GLU A 303 -4.70 -10.00 -7.63
C GLU A 303 -5.11 -8.62 -7.09
N VAL A 304 -5.96 -7.93 -7.84
CA VAL A 304 -6.65 -6.71 -7.42
C VAL A 304 -8.00 -7.11 -6.84
N LYS A 305 -8.12 -6.92 -5.53
CA LYS A 305 -9.35 -7.28 -4.82
C LYS A 305 -10.53 -6.40 -5.28
N PRO A 306 -11.74 -6.97 -5.40
CA PRO A 306 -12.95 -6.23 -5.76
C PRO A 306 -13.24 -5.05 -4.83
N GLY A 307 -13.79 -3.98 -5.41
CA GLY A 307 -14.18 -2.80 -4.64
C GLY A 307 -13.03 -1.85 -4.32
N THR A 308 -11.83 -2.14 -4.81
CA THR A 308 -10.75 -1.14 -4.93
C THR A 308 -11.30 0.02 -5.75
N GLY A 309 -11.27 1.22 -5.17
CA GLY A 309 -11.86 2.40 -5.79
C GLY A 309 -11.24 2.69 -7.16
N ASN A 310 -12.06 3.31 -8.02
CA ASN A 310 -11.63 3.92 -9.28
C ASN A 310 -11.02 2.96 -10.30
N THR A 311 -11.46 1.70 -10.25
CA THR A 311 -11.37 0.76 -11.38
C THR A 311 -12.52 1.02 -12.37
N SER A 312 -12.29 0.75 -13.65
CA SER A 312 -13.31 0.89 -14.70
C SER A 312 -14.45 -0.13 -14.60
N THR A 313 -14.26 -1.20 -13.82
CA THR A 313 -15.25 -2.25 -13.57
C THR A 313 -15.64 -2.33 -12.09
N GLN A 314 -16.93 -2.56 -11.84
CA GLN A 314 -17.48 -2.89 -10.51
C GLN A 314 -18.20 -4.23 -10.60
N SER A 315 -17.48 -5.32 -10.34
CA SER A 315 -18.01 -6.69 -10.37
C SER A 315 -17.59 -7.48 -9.12
N VAL A 316 -18.07 -8.72 -9.04
CA VAL A 316 -17.58 -9.74 -8.11
C VAL A 316 -16.63 -10.66 -8.89
N GLY A 317 -15.48 -11.01 -8.31
CA GLY A 317 -14.49 -11.91 -8.91
C GLY A 317 -13.09 -11.33 -8.92
N ALA A 318 -12.08 -12.17 -9.18
CA ALA A 318 -10.70 -11.72 -9.22
C ALA A 318 -10.47 -10.78 -10.42
N ALA A 319 -9.81 -9.66 -10.16
CA ALA A 319 -9.17 -8.84 -11.19
C ALA A 319 -7.65 -8.95 -11.00
N PHE A 320 -6.88 -8.68 -12.04
CA PHE A 320 -5.43 -8.81 -11.99
C PHE A 320 -4.75 -7.55 -12.53
N ALA A 321 -3.68 -7.16 -11.86
CA ALA A 321 -2.76 -6.10 -12.24
C ALA A 321 -1.53 -6.75 -12.88
N GLU A 322 -1.33 -6.50 -14.17
CA GLU A 322 -0.28 -7.09 -15.00
C GLU A 322 0.75 -6.05 -15.47
N GLY A 323 0.56 -4.76 -15.15
CA GLY A 323 1.41 -3.69 -15.65
C GLY A 323 2.83 -3.70 -15.09
N GLN A 324 3.77 -3.19 -15.90
CA GLN A 324 5.14 -2.86 -15.54
C GLN A 324 5.54 -1.49 -16.11
N SER A 325 6.73 -1.01 -15.74
CA SER A 325 7.29 0.23 -16.28
C SER A 325 7.64 0.11 -17.77
N ALA A 326 7.72 1.25 -18.46
CA ALA A 326 8.07 1.29 -19.87
C ALA A 326 9.47 0.68 -20.12
N GLY A 327 9.57 -0.21 -21.11
CA GLY A 327 10.83 -0.84 -21.52
C GLY A 327 11.38 -1.91 -20.55
N THR A 328 10.65 -2.29 -19.51
CA THR A 328 11.12 -3.29 -18.53
C THR A 328 10.61 -4.71 -18.78
N GLY A 329 9.79 -4.91 -19.81
CA GLY A 329 9.14 -6.18 -20.15
C GLY A 329 9.97 -7.14 -21.00
N GLY A 330 11.24 -6.84 -21.26
CA GLY A 330 12.14 -7.69 -22.05
C GLY A 330 12.20 -7.29 -23.52
N GLY A 331 12.63 -8.23 -24.36
CA GLY A 331 12.86 -8.06 -25.79
C GLY A 331 14.33 -7.94 -26.18
N GLN A 332 14.55 -7.74 -27.47
CA GLN A 332 15.88 -7.64 -28.08
C GLN A 332 16.16 -6.20 -28.54
N GLY A 333 17.41 -5.77 -28.46
CA GLY A 333 17.89 -4.43 -28.76
C GLY A 333 19.21 -4.44 -29.53
N ALA A 334 19.95 -3.32 -29.45
CA ALA A 334 21.26 -3.19 -30.06
C ALA A 334 22.29 -4.10 -29.34
N GLN A 335 23.26 -4.62 -30.09
CA GLN A 335 24.33 -5.43 -29.53
C GLN A 335 25.17 -4.62 -28.53
N GLY A 336 25.30 -5.12 -27.31
CA GLY A 336 26.04 -4.50 -26.22
C GLY A 336 27.52 -4.87 -26.16
N VAL A 337 28.23 -4.28 -25.19
CA VAL A 337 29.71 -4.39 -25.04
C VAL A 337 30.25 -5.81 -24.89
N ASN A 338 29.47 -6.72 -24.29
CA ASN A 338 29.84 -8.12 -24.11
C ASN A 338 29.09 -9.05 -25.07
N GLY A 339 28.51 -8.50 -26.14
CA GLY A 339 27.80 -9.26 -27.17
C GLY A 339 26.35 -9.59 -26.86
N SER A 340 25.81 -9.11 -25.74
CA SER A 340 24.37 -9.24 -25.42
C SER A 340 23.50 -8.53 -26.46
N THR A 341 22.38 -9.12 -26.84
CA THR A 341 21.33 -8.49 -27.67
C THR A 341 20.08 -8.13 -26.86
N VAL A 342 20.08 -8.32 -25.55
CA VAL A 342 18.93 -8.03 -24.69
C VAL A 342 18.64 -6.53 -24.65
N ALA A 343 17.37 -6.14 -24.73
CA ALA A 343 16.95 -4.76 -24.58
C ALA A 343 17.15 -4.29 -23.13
N LEU A 344 18.03 -3.31 -22.92
CA LEU A 344 18.28 -2.74 -21.60
C LEU A 344 17.21 -1.71 -21.22
N PRO A 345 16.74 -1.71 -19.95
CA PRO A 345 15.72 -0.79 -19.45
C PRO A 345 16.31 0.61 -19.13
N PHE A 346 15.43 1.55 -18.76
CA PHE A 346 15.78 2.85 -18.18
C PHE A 346 16.65 3.79 -19.04
N GLY A 347 16.91 3.45 -20.30
CA GLY A 347 17.84 4.19 -21.15
C GLY A 347 19.31 3.89 -20.86
N LEU A 348 19.61 2.73 -20.25
CA LEU A 348 20.99 2.23 -20.16
C LEU A 348 21.55 1.98 -21.55
N ASP A 349 22.77 2.47 -21.81
CA ASP A 349 23.44 2.37 -23.10
C ASP A 349 24.07 0.98 -23.28
N PRO A 350 23.60 0.16 -24.26
CA PRO A 350 24.18 -1.15 -24.54
C PRO A 350 25.66 -1.07 -24.95
N ALA A 351 26.08 0.01 -25.61
CA ALA A 351 27.46 0.21 -26.04
C ALA A 351 28.43 0.47 -24.88
N SER A 352 27.90 0.51 -23.65
CA SER A 352 28.68 0.79 -22.46
C SER A 352 28.35 -0.14 -21.28
N THR A 353 27.16 -0.74 -21.25
CA THR A 353 26.65 -1.54 -20.13
C THR A 353 26.67 -3.05 -20.45
N PRO A 354 27.57 -3.85 -19.83
CA PRO A 354 27.50 -5.30 -19.94
C PRO A 354 26.31 -5.85 -19.14
N LEU A 355 25.91 -7.06 -19.49
CA LEU A 355 24.82 -7.80 -18.86
C LEU A 355 25.25 -9.24 -18.64
N LEU A 356 24.86 -9.86 -17.53
CA LEU A 356 24.93 -11.32 -17.35
C LEU A 356 23.61 -11.82 -16.78
N GLY A 357 23.13 -12.97 -17.27
CA GLY A 357 21.97 -13.65 -16.69
C GLY A 357 22.14 -15.17 -16.64
N SER A 358 21.45 -15.80 -15.68
CA SER A 358 21.55 -17.24 -15.42
C SER A 358 20.53 -18.10 -16.19
N TYR A 359 19.64 -17.47 -16.97
CA TYR A 359 18.64 -18.22 -17.74
C TYR A 359 19.31 -19.06 -18.83
N GLN A 360 19.07 -20.36 -18.81
CA GLN A 360 19.62 -21.31 -19.77
C GLN A 360 18.52 -21.89 -20.65
N ASN A 361 18.76 -21.96 -21.95
CA ASN A 361 17.89 -22.68 -22.88
C ASN A 361 18.12 -24.19 -22.74
N GLY A 362 17.18 -24.90 -22.11
CA GLY A 362 17.23 -26.37 -21.96
C GLY A 362 17.49 -26.83 -20.53
N VAL A 363 18.48 -27.70 -20.34
CA VAL A 363 18.79 -28.27 -19.02
C VAL A 363 19.43 -27.20 -18.16
N GLN A 364 18.73 -26.78 -17.10
CA GLN A 364 19.26 -25.85 -16.12
C GLN A 364 20.45 -26.48 -15.38
N GLN A 365 21.52 -25.71 -15.22
CA GLN A 365 22.65 -26.03 -14.38
C GLN A 365 22.80 -24.95 -13.31
N PRO A 366 23.35 -25.27 -12.12
CA PRO A 366 23.65 -24.25 -11.12
C PRO A 366 24.53 -23.15 -11.72
N ALA A 367 24.15 -21.90 -11.49
CA ALA A 367 24.89 -20.73 -11.96
C ALA A 367 25.41 -19.90 -10.77
N PHE A 368 26.63 -19.40 -10.90
CA PHE A 368 27.27 -18.56 -9.90
C PHE A 368 28.16 -17.53 -10.57
N VAL A 369 28.13 -16.30 -10.08
CA VAL A 369 29.05 -15.24 -10.51
C VAL A 369 29.44 -14.38 -9.32
N THR A 370 30.74 -14.08 -9.21
CA THR A 370 31.28 -13.05 -8.33
C THR A 370 31.98 -12.04 -9.21
N SER A 371 31.41 -10.83 -9.32
CA SER A 371 32.00 -9.78 -10.15
C SER A 371 33.36 -9.33 -9.61
N SER A 372 34.13 -8.62 -10.44
CA SER A 372 35.24 -7.81 -9.94
C SER A 372 34.74 -6.79 -8.92
N TRP A 373 35.67 -6.28 -8.11
CA TRP A 373 35.43 -5.12 -7.27
C TRP A 373 35.20 -3.88 -8.14
N TYR A 374 34.34 -2.97 -7.69
CA TYR A 374 34.04 -1.69 -8.31
C TYR A 374 34.33 -0.58 -7.30
N GLY A 375 35.10 0.42 -7.69
CA GLY A 375 35.51 1.50 -6.81
C GLY A 375 34.36 2.47 -6.54
N LEU A 376 34.10 2.75 -5.27
CA LEU A 376 33.16 3.77 -4.84
C LEU A 376 33.87 5.13 -4.80
N PRO A 377 33.27 6.19 -5.38
CA PRO A 377 33.75 7.55 -5.17
C PRO A 377 33.52 7.99 -3.72
N GLU A 378 34.04 9.16 -3.36
CA GLU A 378 33.76 9.79 -2.07
C GLU A 378 32.24 9.97 -1.86
N ARG A 379 31.78 9.67 -0.64
CA ARG A 379 30.37 9.75 -0.28
C ARG A 379 29.90 11.21 -0.36
N SER A 380 28.70 11.39 -0.90
CA SER A 380 28.08 12.69 -1.10
C SER A 380 26.57 12.56 -0.94
N GLU A 381 25.91 13.64 -0.50
CA GLU A 381 24.46 13.63 -0.25
C GLU A 381 23.64 13.46 -1.56
N ASP A 382 24.17 13.89 -2.70
CA ASP A 382 23.53 13.72 -4.02
C ASP A 382 23.69 12.31 -4.62
N LYS A 383 24.42 11.42 -3.92
CA LYS A 383 24.66 10.02 -4.31
C LYS A 383 24.48 9.06 -3.12
N PRO A 384 23.26 8.96 -2.54
CA PRO A 384 23.06 8.29 -1.24
C PRO A 384 22.99 6.75 -1.30
N LEU A 385 22.91 6.16 -2.49
CA LEU A 385 22.80 4.70 -2.65
C LEU A 385 23.54 4.17 -3.87
N ILE A 386 23.88 2.89 -3.83
CA ILE A 386 24.29 2.10 -5.00
C ILE A 386 23.05 1.43 -5.60
N VAL A 387 23.01 1.38 -6.92
CA VAL A 387 21.94 0.77 -7.70
C VAL A 387 22.50 -0.32 -8.61
N ILE A 388 21.78 -1.43 -8.68
CA ILE A 388 22.02 -2.54 -9.62
C ILE A 388 20.73 -2.76 -10.39
N SER A 389 20.76 -2.60 -11.71
CA SER A 389 19.62 -3.01 -12.54
C SER A 389 19.63 -4.52 -12.67
N ALA A 390 18.49 -5.14 -12.37
CA ALA A 390 18.36 -6.59 -12.33
C ALA A 390 16.99 -7.05 -12.87
N ALA A 391 16.93 -8.29 -13.31
CA ALA A 391 15.72 -8.98 -13.73
C ALA A 391 15.68 -10.40 -13.13
N GLY A 392 14.55 -11.07 -13.29
CA GLY A 392 14.31 -12.41 -12.74
C GLY A 392 13.83 -12.39 -11.29
N ARG A 393 13.96 -13.53 -10.60
CA ARG A 393 13.45 -13.73 -9.23
C ARG A 393 14.60 -13.68 -8.24
N ILE A 394 14.60 -12.68 -7.36
CA ILE A 394 15.69 -12.41 -6.43
C ILE A 394 15.13 -12.36 -5.01
N LEU A 395 15.80 -13.07 -4.09
CA LEU A 395 15.45 -13.10 -2.67
C LEU A 395 15.49 -11.68 -2.09
N SER A 396 14.41 -11.27 -1.46
CA SER A 396 14.33 -9.96 -0.80
C SER A 396 13.35 -9.99 0.38
N TYR A 397 13.40 -8.95 1.20
CA TYR A 397 12.44 -8.72 2.28
C TYR A 397 11.84 -7.32 2.11
N ASP A 398 10.53 -7.21 2.31
CA ASP A 398 9.87 -5.91 2.38
C ASP A 398 10.07 -5.24 3.76
N ASP A 399 9.60 -4.01 3.91
CA ASP A 399 9.70 -3.25 5.16
C ASP A 399 8.91 -3.87 6.33
N THR A 400 8.04 -4.85 6.05
CA THR A 400 7.31 -5.62 7.07
C THR A 400 8.06 -6.88 7.51
N GLY A 401 9.17 -7.21 6.83
CA GLY A 401 9.94 -8.42 7.01
C GLY A 401 9.36 -9.63 6.27
N ALA A 402 8.40 -9.44 5.35
CA ALA A 402 7.88 -10.53 4.54
C ALA A 402 8.90 -10.90 3.47
N MET A 403 9.17 -12.21 3.36
CA MET A 403 10.15 -12.74 2.42
C MET A 403 9.53 -12.90 1.04
N GLN A 404 10.21 -12.38 0.02
CA GLN A 404 9.95 -12.67 -1.39
C GLN A 404 10.95 -13.71 -1.88
N TYR A 405 10.43 -14.85 -2.33
CA TYR A 405 11.25 -15.98 -2.75
C TYR A 405 11.96 -15.70 -4.09
N GLY A 406 13.22 -16.10 -4.18
CA GLY A 406 14.03 -16.00 -5.38
C GLY A 406 15.47 -16.43 -5.14
N GLN A 407 16.33 -16.15 -6.12
CA GLN A 407 17.74 -16.48 -6.10
C GLN A 407 18.55 -15.52 -5.22
N SER A 408 19.71 -15.97 -4.77
CA SER A 408 20.57 -15.17 -3.89
C SER A 408 21.36 -14.16 -4.70
N LEU A 409 21.17 -12.88 -4.40
CA LEU A 409 22.03 -11.79 -4.88
C LEU A 409 22.41 -10.92 -3.69
N THR A 410 23.69 -10.83 -3.40
CA THR A 410 24.24 -9.97 -2.35
C THR A 410 25.31 -9.04 -2.91
N VAL A 411 25.59 -7.98 -2.17
CA VAL A 411 26.67 -7.03 -2.48
C VAL A 411 27.69 -7.08 -1.36
N ASP A 412 28.89 -7.57 -1.68
CA ASP A 412 30.02 -7.46 -0.77
C ASP A 412 30.58 -6.04 -0.85
N TYR A 413 30.93 -5.46 0.30
CA TYR A 413 31.62 -4.17 0.39
C TYR A 413 32.96 -4.33 1.10
N GLY A 414 33.95 -3.53 0.71
CA GLY A 414 35.34 -3.69 1.13
C GLY A 414 36.15 -2.41 1.15
N LYS A 415 37.38 -2.53 1.67
CA LYS A 415 38.39 -1.48 1.70
C LYS A 415 39.56 -1.82 0.80
N ARG A 416 39.89 -0.94 -0.12
CA ARG A 416 41.10 -1.02 -0.94
C ARG A 416 42.34 -0.74 -0.11
N GLN A 417 43.31 -1.64 -0.20
CA GLN A 417 44.59 -1.58 0.47
C GLN A 417 45.65 -0.88 -0.40
N PRO A 418 46.77 -0.41 0.20
CA PRO A 418 47.86 0.23 -0.55
C PRO A 418 48.49 -0.66 -1.63
N ASP A 419 48.42 -1.98 -1.49
CA ASP A 419 48.91 -2.96 -2.47
C ASP A 419 47.93 -3.19 -3.65
N GLY A 420 46.77 -2.54 -3.63
CA GLY A 420 45.73 -2.65 -4.64
C GLY A 420 44.70 -3.74 -4.38
N SER A 421 44.92 -4.62 -3.40
CA SER A 421 43.95 -5.64 -3.00
C SER A 421 42.76 -5.03 -2.27
N VAL A 422 41.62 -5.74 -2.24
CA VAL A 422 40.44 -5.30 -1.48
C VAL A 422 40.19 -6.25 -0.33
N THR A 423 40.17 -5.72 0.89
CA THR A 423 39.77 -6.46 2.08
C THR A 423 38.25 -6.38 2.25
N PRO A 424 37.51 -7.51 2.23
CA PRO A 424 36.08 -7.51 2.51
C PRO A 424 35.78 -7.01 3.92
N LEU A 425 34.75 -6.19 4.07
CA LEU A 425 34.27 -5.68 5.36
C LEU A 425 32.91 -6.26 5.75
N GLY A 426 32.11 -6.65 4.77
CA GLY A 426 30.82 -7.30 5.00
C GLY A 426 30.02 -7.47 3.71
N THR A 427 28.77 -7.89 3.88
CA THR A 427 27.85 -8.22 2.79
C THR A 427 26.49 -7.59 3.08
N TYR A 428 25.82 -7.10 2.05
CA TYR A 428 24.49 -6.49 2.11
C TYR A 428 23.51 -7.22 1.19
N LEU A 429 22.27 -7.40 1.63
CA LEU A 429 21.16 -7.92 0.81
C LEU A 429 20.39 -6.74 0.22
N PRO A 430 20.45 -6.48 -1.10
CA PRO A 430 19.80 -5.32 -1.70
C PRO A 430 18.29 -5.26 -1.48
N ARG A 431 17.75 -4.05 -1.39
CA ARG A 431 16.30 -3.81 -1.33
C ARG A 431 15.68 -3.91 -2.71
N ASP A 432 14.60 -4.67 -2.81
CA ASP A 432 13.85 -4.91 -4.04
C ASP A 432 12.36 -4.62 -3.80
N ILE A 433 11.74 -3.90 -4.73
CA ILE A 433 10.31 -3.56 -4.69
C ILE A 433 9.50 -4.22 -5.81
N GLY A 434 10.15 -5.01 -6.68
CA GLY A 434 9.52 -5.60 -7.85
C GLY A 434 9.24 -4.58 -8.98
N PRO A 435 8.40 -4.98 -9.97
CA PRO A 435 7.75 -6.28 -10.10
C PRO A 435 8.68 -7.37 -10.65
N PHE A 436 8.32 -8.64 -10.43
CA PHE A 436 9.04 -9.81 -10.88
C PHE A 436 8.33 -10.44 -12.09
N PRO A 437 9.03 -11.04 -13.06
CA PRO A 437 10.48 -11.07 -13.27
C PRO A 437 11.05 -9.85 -14.02
N SER A 438 10.26 -8.80 -14.25
CA SER A 438 10.66 -7.61 -15.01
C SER A 438 11.94 -6.93 -14.53
N TRP A 439 12.54 -6.16 -15.42
CA TRP A 439 13.65 -5.27 -15.10
C TRP A 439 13.28 -4.26 -14.00
N ARG A 440 14.15 -4.12 -13.01
CA ARG A 440 14.01 -3.21 -11.88
C ARG A 440 15.36 -2.84 -11.29
N ASN A 441 15.36 -1.91 -10.33
CA ASN A 441 16.58 -1.44 -9.68
C ASN A 441 16.62 -1.92 -8.23
N LEU A 442 17.63 -2.73 -7.91
CA LEU A 442 17.98 -3.12 -6.55
C LEU A 442 18.78 -2.00 -5.90
N ARG A 443 18.56 -1.78 -4.59
CA ARG A 443 19.11 -0.61 -3.87
C ARG A 443 19.95 -1.04 -2.68
N VAL A 444 21.13 -0.42 -2.54
CA VAL A 444 22.02 -0.55 -1.39
C VAL A 444 22.29 0.86 -0.84
N PRO A 445 21.60 1.28 0.23
CA PRO A 445 21.86 2.56 0.89
C PRO A 445 23.29 2.63 1.41
N LEU A 446 24.01 3.73 1.14
CA LEU A 446 25.40 3.86 1.56
C LEU A 446 25.54 4.00 3.08
N ASP A 447 24.55 4.57 3.75
CA ASP A 447 24.50 4.72 5.21
C ASP A 447 24.33 3.37 5.97
N GLU A 448 24.01 2.30 5.25
CA GLU A 448 23.87 0.95 5.81
C GLU A 448 25.10 0.04 5.58
N ILE A 449 26.13 0.52 4.87
CA ILE A 449 27.42 -0.17 4.71
C ILE A 449 28.54 0.57 5.46
N ALA A 450 29.62 -0.14 5.78
CA ALA A 450 30.74 0.40 6.57
C ALA A 450 31.25 1.76 6.03
N PRO A 451 31.38 2.81 6.87
CA PRO A 451 31.78 4.16 6.44
C PRO A 451 33.10 4.21 5.65
N GLU A 452 34.04 3.34 5.97
CA GLU A 452 35.36 3.23 5.35
C GLU A 452 35.36 2.48 4.01
N ALA A 453 34.25 1.81 3.65
CA ALA A 453 34.14 1.03 2.42
C ALA A 453 34.28 1.92 1.18
N ASP A 454 35.19 1.54 0.27
CA ASP A 454 35.48 2.24 -0.98
C ASP A 454 35.46 1.30 -2.20
N ALA A 455 34.99 0.06 -2.01
CA ALA A 455 34.80 -0.91 -3.08
C ALA A 455 33.56 -1.77 -2.83
N VAL A 456 32.88 -2.17 -3.90
CA VAL A 456 31.74 -3.12 -3.87
C VAL A 456 31.83 -4.15 -4.99
N ARG A 457 31.27 -5.35 -4.79
CA ARG A 457 31.10 -6.34 -5.85
C ARG A 457 29.79 -7.09 -5.69
N ILE A 458 29.28 -7.61 -6.80
CA ILE A 458 28.05 -8.42 -6.82
C ILE A 458 28.43 -9.89 -6.64
N VAL A 459 27.69 -10.58 -5.78
CA VAL A 459 27.77 -12.03 -5.62
C VAL A 459 26.38 -12.60 -5.88
N ALA A 460 26.24 -13.35 -6.96
CA ALA A 460 24.98 -13.95 -7.37
C ALA A 460 25.11 -15.47 -7.44
N ASN A 461 24.12 -16.16 -6.89
CA ASN A 461 24.08 -17.61 -6.79
C ASN A 461 22.66 -18.11 -7.10
N ASP A 462 22.58 -18.94 -8.13
CA ASP A 462 21.37 -19.58 -8.62
C ASP A 462 21.57 -21.10 -8.63
N PRO A 463 21.33 -21.78 -7.49
CA PRO A 463 21.46 -23.23 -7.39
C PRO A 463 20.20 -23.97 -7.86
N ILE A 464 19.12 -23.25 -8.21
CA ILE A 464 17.81 -23.84 -8.45
C ILE A 464 17.65 -24.16 -9.94
N LEU A 465 17.18 -25.37 -10.24
CA LEU A 465 17.11 -25.89 -11.62
C LEU A 465 15.72 -25.76 -12.25
N ILE A 466 14.85 -24.96 -11.65
CA ILE A 466 13.49 -24.71 -12.16
C ILE A 466 13.57 -23.56 -13.16
N GLY A 467 13.05 -23.74 -14.37
CA GLY A 467 13.28 -22.77 -15.47
C GLY A 467 12.72 -21.36 -15.26
N ASP A 468 11.85 -21.13 -14.27
CA ASP A 468 11.34 -19.80 -13.89
C ASP A 468 12.15 -19.13 -12.76
N GLN A 469 13.17 -19.83 -12.25
CA GLN A 469 14.09 -19.37 -11.21
C GLN A 469 15.43 -19.03 -11.88
N TRP A 470 15.59 -17.75 -12.18
CA TRP A 470 16.80 -17.19 -12.78
C TRP A 470 16.94 -15.74 -12.33
N LEU A 471 18.12 -15.15 -12.54
CA LEU A 471 18.34 -13.72 -12.35
C LEU A 471 19.28 -13.15 -13.42
N ALA A 472 19.20 -11.83 -13.62
CA ALA A 472 20.15 -11.10 -14.46
C ALA A 472 20.57 -9.80 -13.79
N ILE A 473 21.80 -9.37 -14.08
CA ILE A 473 22.45 -8.24 -13.42
C ILE A 473 23.21 -7.36 -14.41
N THR A 474 23.18 -6.06 -14.18
CA THR A 474 24.12 -5.09 -14.75
C THR A 474 25.19 -4.73 -13.70
N PRO A 475 26.29 -4.06 -14.07
CA PRO A 475 27.24 -3.53 -13.10
C PRO A 475 26.58 -2.57 -12.11
N PRO A 476 27.13 -2.45 -10.89
CA PRO A 476 26.66 -1.47 -9.92
C PRO A 476 26.98 -0.06 -10.42
N ARG A 477 26.08 0.88 -10.14
CA ARG A 477 26.24 2.29 -10.43
C ARG A 477 25.83 3.12 -9.22
N LEU A 478 26.42 4.29 -9.09
CA LEU A 478 26.11 5.27 -8.06
C LEU A 478 25.35 6.44 -8.71
N PRO A 479 24.01 6.40 -8.73
CA PRO A 479 23.20 7.44 -9.37
C PRO A 479 23.50 8.81 -8.79
N ARG A 480 23.47 9.83 -9.66
CA ARG A 480 23.35 11.22 -9.22
C ARG A 480 21.87 11.58 -9.20
N LEU A 481 21.38 11.92 -8.02
CA LEU A 481 19.97 12.14 -7.80
C LEU A 481 19.64 13.62 -7.66
N ALA A 482 18.49 13.99 -8.20
CA ALA A 482 17.89 15.31 -8.04
C ALA A 482 16.41 15.14 -7.65
N THR A 483 15.83 16.11 -6.94
CA THR A 483 14.40 16.03 -6.58
C THR A 483 13.55 16.08 -7.83
N LEU A 484 12.39 15.40 -7.83
CA LEU A 484 11.43 15.45 -8.93
C LEU A 484 11.04 16.89 -9.24
N ASP A 485 10.89 17.73 -8.21
CA ASP A 485 10.59 19.14 -8.37
C ASP A 485 11.63 19.88 -9.23
N SER A 486 12.92 19.61 -8.99
CA SER A 486 14.01 20.22 -9.76
C SER A 486 14.11 19.70 -11.21
N VAL A 487 13.69 18.46 -11.46
CA VAL A 487 13.78 17.81 -12.78
C VAL A 487 12.59 18.16 -13.66
N VAL A 488 11.37 18.02 -13.13
CA VAL A 488 10.12 18.26 -13.86
C VAL A 488 9.77 19.75 -13.86
N GLY A 489 10.13 20.47 -12.80
CA GLY A 489 9.76 21.87 -12.62
C GLY A 489 8.26 22.08 -12.49
N HIS A 490 7.83 23.34 -12.65
CA HIS A 490 6.44 23.78 -12.48
C HIS A 490 5.79 24.27 -13.78
N THR A 491 6.47 24.13 -14.91
CA THR A 491 6.04 24.72 -16.20
C THR A 491 5.78 23.68 -17.28
N ASP A 492 6.55 22.60 -17.30
CA ASP A 492 6.34 21.49 -18.22
C ASP A 492 4.93 20.90 -18.05
N PRO A 493 4.23 20.57 -19.14
CA PRO A 493 2.94 19.88 -19.06
C PRO A 493 3.14 18.44 -18.61
N VAL A 494 2.45 18.06 -17.53
CA VAL A 494 2.54 16.72 -16.92
C VAL A 494 1.20 16.00 -17.05
N LEU A 495 1.24 14.73 -17.46
CA LEU A 495 0.13 13.80 -17.27
C LEU A 495 0.22 13.23 -15.85
N LEU A 496 -0.44 13.90 -14.91
CA LEU A 496 -0.61 13.38 -13.55
C LEU A 496 -1.74 12.35 -13.56
N ASP A 497 -1.42 11.08 -13.30
CA ASP A 497 -2.46 10.08 -13.10
C ASP A 497 -3.33 10.50 -11.90
N TRP A 498 -4.63 10.24 -11.98
CA TRP A 498 -5.59 10.87 -11.06
C TRP A 498 -5.33 10.56 -9.56
N HIS A 499 -4.65 9.44 -9.25
CA HIS A 499 -4.25 9.07 -7.89
C HIS A 499 -3.26 10.03 -7.24
N VAL A 500 -2.36 10.62 -8.04
CA VAL A 500 -1.16 11.28 -7.51
C VAL A 500 -1.31 12.79 -7.40
N GLY A 501 -2.38 13.37 -7.97
CA GLY A 501 -2.53 14.83 -8.11
C GLY A 501 -2.40 15.62 -6.81
N LEU A 502 -2.87 15.09 -5.68
CA LEU A 502 -2.75 15.80 -4.39
C LEU A 502 -1.32 15.73 -3.80
N ALA A 503 -0.54 14.72 -4.16
CA ALA A 503 0.85 14.56 -3.70
C ALA A 503 1.84 15.43 -4.48
N PHE A 504 1.46 15.87 -5.70
CA PHE A 504 2.28 16.69 -6.60
C PHE A 504 1.56 18.01 -6.98
N PRO A 505 1.28 18.91 -6.02
CA PRO A 505 0.47 20.11 -6.26
C PRO A 505 1.18 21.20 -7.09
N CYS A 506 2.51 21.15 -7.22
CA CYS A 506 3.30 22.15 -7.96
C CYS A 506 3.49 21.80 -9.45
N GLN A 507 3.41 20.52 -9.81
CA GLN A 507 3.56 20.08 -11.19
C GLN A 507 2.30 20.45 -11.98
N ARG A 508 2.48 21.12 -13.12
CA ARG A 508 1.37 21.65 -13.92
C ARG A 508 0.77 20.54 -14.81
N PRO A 509 -0.52 20.21 -14.68
CA PRO A 509 -1.19 19.32 -15.63
C PRO A 509 -1.14 19.91 -17.06
N PHE A 510 -1.10 19.05 -18.08
CA PHE A 510 -1.27 19.50 -19.46
C PHE A 510 -2.65 20.17 -19.64
N ASP A 511 -2.72 21.21 -20.48
CA ASP A 511 -3.97 21.93 -20.76
C ASP A 511 -4.67 21.39 -22.02
N HIS A 512 -5.93 21.76 -22.23
CA HIS A 512 -6.63 21.53 -23.48
C HIS A 512 -7.45 22.76 -23.87
N ARG A 513 -7.38 23.15 -25.15
CA ARG A 513 -8.08 24.34 -25.65
C ARG A 513 -8.71 24.06 -27.01
N TYR A 514 -9.99 24.42 -27.13
CA TYR A 514 -10.77 24.24 -28.37
C TYR A 514 -10.75 22.81 -28.94
N GLY A 515 -10.69 21.79 -28.07
CA GLY A 515 -10.65 20.38 -28.48
C GLY A 515 -9.26 19.85 -28.83
N VAL A 516 -8.20 20.64 -28.66
CA VAL A 516 -6.80 20.22 -28.85
C VAL A 516 -6.10 20.17 -27.49
N ALA A 517 -5.48 19.04 -27.16
CA ALA A 517 -4.71 18.86 -25.94
C ALA A 517 -3.24 19.30 -26.15
N GLU A 518 -2.64 19.89 -25.13
CA GLU A 518 -1.20 20.09 -25.03
C GLU A 518 -0.50 18.74 -24.80
N VAL A 519 0.57 18.48 -25.55
CA VAL A 519 1.31 17.20 -25.44
C VAL A 519 2.13 17.19 -24.15
N PRO A 520 1.89 16.26 -23.21
CA PRO A 520 2.65 16.18 -21.97
C PRO A 520 4.10 15.75 -22.25
N ARG A 521 5.01 16.26 -21.42
CA ARG A 521 6.43 15.87 -21.44
C ARG A 521 6.76 14.77 -20.43
N TRP A 522 5.97 14.69 -19.37
CA TRP A 522 6.14 13.77 -18.26
C TRP A 522 4.83 13.09 -17.93
N ARG A 523 4.91 11.88 -17.38
CA ARG A 523 3.79 11.19 -16.75
C ARG A 523 4.19 10.76 -15.35
N ILE A 524 3.40 11.11 -14.34
CA ILE A 524 3.61 10.66 -12.95
C ILE A 524 2.55 9.63 -12.62
N LEU A 525 3.01 8.41 -12.28
CA LEU A 525 2.18 7.25 -11.98
C LEU A 525 2.14 6.99 -10.47
N PRO A 526 1.06 6.41 -9.93
CA PRO A 526 1.06 5.84 -8.58
C PRO A 526 1.87 4.53 -8.53
N ASP A 527 1.79 3.81 -7.41
CA ASP A 527 2.33 2.44 -7.30
C ASP A 527 1.68 1.49 -8.32
N ARG A 528 2.28 0.31 -8.53
CA ARG A 528 1.88 -0.65 -9.58
C ARG A 528 0.38 -0.92 -9.63
N VAL A 529 -0.25 -1.22 -8.49
CA VAL A 529 -1.68 -1.54 -8.44
C VAL A 529 -2.53 -0.31 -8.77
N GLY A 530 -2.15 0.86 -8.25
CA GLY A 530 -2.78 2.14 -8.61
C GLY A 530 -2.59 2.50 -10.09
N SER A 531 -1.46 2.12 -10.69
CA SER A 531 -1.14 2.44 -12.08
C SER A 531 -2.05 1.65 -13.01
N ASP A 532 -2.28 0.37 -12.73
CA ASP A 532 -3.21 -0.44 -13.53
C ASP A 532 -4.65 0.05 -13.41
N ALA A 533 -5.07 0.46 -12.21
CA ALA A 533 -6.37 1.11 -12.04
C ALA A 533 -6.46 2.44 -12.81
N SER A 534 -5.39 3.25 -12.83
CA SER A 534 -5.33 4.51 -13.59
C SER A 534 -5.37 4.27 -15.08
N ASN A 535 -4.57 3.33 -15.58
CA ASN A 535 -4.53 2.90 -16.97
C ASN A 535 -5.91 2.49 -17.45
N ALA A 536 -6.57 1.59 -16.73
CA ALA A 536 -7.91 1.12 -17.08
C ALA A 536 -8.99 2.21 -17.00
N TRP A 537 -8.81 3.25 -16.19
CA TRP A 537 -9.74 4.37 -16.08
C TRP A 537 -9.59 5.39 -17.22
N GLN A 538 -8.37 5.59 -17.68
CA GLN A 538 -7.98 6.70 -18.56
C GLN A 538 -7.50 6.21 -19.94
N ASP A 539 -7.86 4.98 -20.30
CA ASP A 539 -7.54 4.29 -21.55
C ASP A 539 -8.23 4.88 -22.79
N ASN A 540 -7.92 4.31 -23.95
CA ASN A 540 -8.53 4.69 -25.23
C ASN A 540 -10.02 4.30 -25.33
N ILE A 541 -10.47 3.27 -24.61
CA ILE A 541 -11.84 2.76 -24.65
C ILE A 541 -12.78 3.73 -23.90
N GLY A 542 -12.33 4.21 -22.74
CA GLY A 542 -13.02 5.20 -21.91
C GLY A 542 -12.93 6.63 -22.44
N GLY A 543 -12.07 6.87 -23.43
CA GLY A 543 -11.82 8.20 -24.02
C GLY A 543 -10.88 9.08 -23.20
N GLY A 544 -10.05 8.47 -22.34
CA GLY A 544 -9.06 9.16 -21.54
C GLY A 544 -7.79 9.53 -22.32
N PRO A 545 -6.87 10.25 -21.67
CA PRO A 545 -5.67 10.79 -22.31
C PRO A 545 -4.74 9.73 -22.92
N LEU A 546 -4.73 8.50 -22.40
CA LEU A 546 -3.84 7.45 -22.92
C LEU A 546 -4.14 7.10 -24.38
N GLY A 547 -5.39 7.23 -24.81
CA GLY A 547 -5.76 6.90 -26.18
C GLY A 547 -5.16 7.78 -27.27
N TRP A 548 -4.67 8.97 -26.93
CA TRP A 548 -3.95 9.82 -27.88
C TRP A 548 -2.47 9.96 -27.54
N THR A 549 -2.07 9.89 -26.27
CA THR A 549 -0.64 9.94 -25.92
C THR A 549 0.10 8.71 -26.44
N GLU A 550 -0.50 7.51 -26.36
CA GLU A 550 0.13 6.27 -26.87
C GLU A 550 0.25 6.23 -28.40
N LEU A 551 -0.53 7.02 -29.12
CA LEU A 551 -0.46 7.12 -30.58
C LEU A 551 0.59 8.14 -31.05
N LEU A 552 0.92 9.10 -30.19
CA LEU A 552 1.76 10.25 -30.53
C LEU A 552 3.19 10.15 -29.98
N LEU A 553 3.36 9.54 -28.81
CA LEU A 553 4.61 9.53 -28.02
C LEU A 553 5.30 8.16 -28.01
#